data_AF-A0A1G0FWT8-F1
#
_entry.id   AF-A0A1G0FWT8-F1
#
_cell.length_a   1.000
_cell.length_b   1.000
_cell.length_c   1.000
_cell.angle_alpha   90.00
_cell.angle_beta   90.00
_cell.angle_gamma   90.00
#
_symmetry.space_group_name_H-M   'P 1'
#
loop_
_entity.id
_entity.type
_entity.pdbx_description
1 polymer ?
#
loop_
_entity_poly.entity_id
_entity_poly.type
_entity_poly.pdbx_seq_one_letter_code
_entity_poly.pdbx_strand_id
1 'polypeptide(L)'
;MPLIKPPALLPGDKIAIISASSGYSNLYPHVYHLGIQRLRDIFGLVVVELKHTHAPADFLSSHPEKRAEDLMAAFENTSIKAIFTSIGGDEAIRILPYINYEIIQKNPKIVMGFSDSTVLLFICLKAGLSCFYGPSVMCGFAEQIEFPDYTIDSIGRHLFSILPVGKLEPSSGRWTEEFLHWGDKASLFKHRQRQSHAEAGWKFLQGEGSVSGHLMGGCLELLNDLKDTDVWPSEAVWEDSILFIETSEQGWTPTQVQDVLRELGRRGLFLKINALLFGRPGGQISYEDFEKYDSVILAILKEFGCEDLIVISHMDFGHTVPVFIIPYGSTLTINVATKTVSIEEPSCIARKEITITLKPILRKALFSFETEIEAETAGLMGETVDDISDNLIATAAGGGGAAAAAGGSGGGAVVAESTISKAQAVMFSQGPIFFGRLNRILNERLALMNIQFNVWEGYSDVVAVDILNRLFSTANGLNKLFALLSNLSALPLQLILIEKILIMLTAIKSTLTESQLSLFNEIHLFSEAKAETHYPIIFPGK
;
A
#
# COMPACT_ATOMS: atom_id res chain seq x y z
N MET A 1 4.06 -0.24 -25.64
CA MET A 1 5.29 -0.65 -24.91
C MET A 1 4.97 -0.59 -23.42
N PRO A 2 5.42 -1.55 -22.60
CA PRO A 2 5.24 -1.46 -21.15
C PRO A 2 5.97 -0.23 -20.61
N LEU A 3 5.31 0.54 -19.75
CA LEU A 3 5.89 1.73 -19.13
C LEU A 3 6.94 1.33 -18.08
N ILE A 4 7.99 2.14 -17.95
CA ILE A 4 9.01 1.99 -16.92
C ILE A 4 8.40 2.35 -15.57
N LYS A 5 8.36 1.40 -14.63
CA LYS A 5 7.96 1.68 -13.24
C LYS A 5 9.10 2.35 -12.47
N PRO A 6 8.84 3.45 -11.74
CA PRO A 6 9.87 4.11 -10.97
C PRO A 6 10.19 3.36 -9.66
N PRO A 7 11.36 3.61 -9.04
CA PRO A 7 11.68 3.04 -7.74
C PRO A 7 10.81 3.62 -6.61
N ALA A 8 10.45 2.79 -5.63
CA ALA A 8 9.66 3.21 -4.47
C ALA A 8 10.41 4.26 -3.61
N LEU A 9 9.64 5.13 -2.95
CA LEU A 9 10.12 6.07 -1.94
C LEU A 9 10.46 5.38 -0.62
N LEU A 10 11.35 6.02 0.13
CA LEU A 10 11.72 5.74 1.49
C LEU A 10 11.69 7.06 2.30
N PRO A 11 11.44 7.00 3.62
CA PRO A 11 11.68 8.15 4.49
C PRO A 11 13.11 8.69 4.31
N GLY A 12 13.24 10.02 4.29
CA GLY A 12 14.49 10.75 4.04
C GLY A 12 14.75 11.08 2.57
N ASP A 13 13.96 10.55 1.64
CA ASP A 13 14.12 10.85 0.23
C ASP A 13 13.82 12.29 -0.13
N LYS A 14 14.61 12.81 -1.07
CA LYS A 14 14.38 14.13 -1.64
C LYS A 14 13.31 14.08 -2.71
N ILE A 15 12.31 14.94 -2.59
CA ILE A 15 11.28 15.14 -3.62
C ILE A 15 11.34 16.59 -4.13
N ALA A 16 11.21 16.77 -5.43
CA ALA A 16 11.10 18.09 -6.03
C ALA A 16 9.64 18.52 -6.11
N ILE A 17 9.37 19.78 -5.82
CA ILE A 17 8.05 20.37 -6.04
C ILE A 17 8.13 21.36 -7.20
N ILE A 18 7.25 21.21 -8.19
CA ILE A 18 7.22 22.06 -9.38
C ILE A 18 5.87 22.73 -9.58
N SER A 19 5.89 23.95 -10.10
CA SER A 19 4.69 24.69 -10.50
C SER A 19 4.56 24.63 -12.03
N ALA A 20 4.08 23.50 -12.53
CA ALA A 20 3.94 23.24 -13.97
C ALA A 20 2.78 24.03 -14.61
N SER A 21 1.86 24.53 -13.79
CA SER A 21 0.72 25.34 -14.20
C SER A 21 0.59 26.62 -13.37
N SER A 22 -0.38 26.71 -12.45
CA SER A 22 -0.60 27.91 -11.64
C SER A 22 0.53 28.17 -10.64
N GLY A 23 0.94 29.45 -10.53
CA GLY A 23 1.93 29.92 -9.55
C GLY A 23 1.38 30.13 -8.13
N TYR A 24 0.41 29.31 -7.69
CA TYR A 24 -0.31 29.56 -6.43
C TYR A 24 0.53 29.28 -5.18
N SER A 25 1.63 28.54 -5.30
CA SER A 25 2.62 28.40 -4.22
C SER A 25 3.14 29.76 -3.75
N ASN A 26 3.34 30.71 -4.67
CA ASN A 26 3.74 32.07 -4.36
C ASN A 26 2.59 32.91 -3.77
N LEU A 27 1.37 32.75 -4.29
CA LEU A 27 0.20 33.55 -3.90
C LEU A 27 -0.37 33.12 -2.53
N TYR A 28 -0.36 31.81 -2.24
CA TYR A 28 -0.85 31.21 -1.00
C TYR A 28 0.22 30.36 -0.32
N PRO A 29 1.36 30.96 0.08
CA PRO A 29 2.51 30.20 0.60
C PRO A 29 2.18 29.45 1.89
N HIS A 30 1.22 29.94 2.67
CA HIS A 30 0.77 29.28 3.90
C HIS A 30 0.07 27.92 3.63
N VAL A 31 -0.69 27.79 2.55
CA VAL A 31 -1.30 26.52 2.12
C VAL A 31 -0.21 25.56 1.64
N TYR A 32 0.68 26.07 0.78
CA TYR A 32 1.81 25.31 0.29
C TYR A 32 2.68 24.74 1.44
N HIS A 33 3.05 25.57 2.42
CA HIS A 33 3.85 25.15 3.56
C HIS A 33 3.15 24.09 4.42
N LEU A 34 1.82 24.10 4.53
CA LEU A 34 1.08 23.03 5.21
C LEU A 34 1.28 21.70 4.47
N GLY A 35 1.16 21.69 3.14
CA GLY A 35 1.41 20.50 2.32
C GLY A 35 2.84 19.98 2.47
N ILE A 36 3.84 20.88 2.45
CA ILE A 36 5.25 20.54 2.70
C ILE A 36 5.45 19.95 4.10
N GLN A 37 4.81 20.55 5.11
CA GLN A 37 4.85 20.03 6.47
C GLN A 37 4.32 18.60 6.53
N ARG A 38 3.23 18.28 5.84
CA ARG A 38 2.67 16.91 5.83
C ARG A 38 3.55 15.90 5.11
N LEU A 39 4.13 16.29 3.98
CA LEU A 39 5.11 15.47 3.25
C LEU A 39 6.30 15.08 4.16
N ARG A 40 6.73 16.01 5.02
CA ARG A 40 7.78 15.76 6.01
C ARG A 40 7.28 14.94 7.20
N ASP A 41 6.20 15.36 7.84
CA ASP A 41 5.79 14.85 9.16
C ASP A 41 5.13 13.46 9.05
N ILE A 42 4.36 13.20 7.98
CA ILE A 42 3.64 11.92 7.78
C ILE A 42 4.50 10.93 6.99
N PHE A 43 5.17 11.40 5.93
CA PHE A 43 5.87 10.52 4.99
C PHE A 43 7.41 10.56 5.13
N GLY A 44 7.95 11.40 6.01
CA GLY A 44 9.39 11.51 6.24
C GLY A 44 10.18 12.08 5.07
N LEU A 45 9.54 12.75 4.09
CA LEU A 45 10.21 13.21 2.87
C LEU A 45 10.93 14.55 3.08
N VAL A 46 11.99 14.75 2.29
CA VAL A 46 12.75 16.00 2.24
C VAL A 46 12.36 16.78 1.00
N VAL A 47 11.71 17.91 1.17
CA VAL A 47 11.27 18.75 0.06
C VAL A 47 12.43 19.58 -0.49
N VAL A 48 12.57 19.57 -1.81
CA VAL A 48 13.51 20.38 -2.59
C VAL A 48 12.71 21.30 -3.50
N GLU A 49 12.85 22.60 -3.27
CA GLU A 49 12.27 23.62 -4.13
C GLU A 49 13.27 23.95 -5.23
N LEU A 50 12.75 24.07 -6.45
CA LEU A 50 13.53 24.45 -7.62
C LEU A 50 13.42 25.96 -7.82
N LYS A 51 14.11 26.44 -8.86
CA LYS A 51 14.33 27.87 -9.09
C LYS A 51 13.02 28.62 -9.33
N HIS A 52 12.05 27.97 -9.96
CA HIS A 52 10.78 28.59 -10.34
C HIS A 52 9.57 28.07 -9.55
N THR A 53 9.78 27.17 -8.57
CA THR A 53 8.71 26.65 -7.69
C THR A 53 7.85 27.76 -7.07
N HIS A 54 8.47 28.86 -6.64
CA HIS A 54 7.82 30.03 -6.02
C HIS A 54 7.85 31.29 -6.88
N ALA A 55 8.06 31.16 -8.18
CA ALA A 55 8.04 32.34 -9.05
C ALA A 55 6.62 32.97 -9.07
N PRO A 56 6.50 34.30 -9.19
CA PRO A 56 5.19 34.96 -9.27
C PRO A 56 4.32 34.40 -10.39
N ALA A 57 3.00 34.35 -10.19
CA ALA A 57 2.06 33.77 -11.15
C ALA A 57 2.15 34.43 -12.54
N ASP A 58 2.21 35.78 -12.60
CA ASP A 58 2.34 36.52 -13.87
C ASP A 58 3.65 36.21 -14.61
N PHE A 59 4.73 36.00 -13.86
CA PHE A 59 6.01 35.59 -14.43
C PHE A 59 5.89 34.18 -15.02
N LEU A 60 5.36 33.22 -14.27
CA LEU A 60 5.18 31.85 -14.75
C LEU A 60 4.25 31.79 -15.97
N SER A 61 3.19 32.59 -16.03
CA SER A 61 2.30 32.68 -17.20
C SER A 61 3.00 33.25 -18.43
N SER A 62 3.92 34.20 -18.24
CA SER A 62 4.71 34.76 -19.35
C SER A 62 5.85 33.84 -19.80
N HIS A 63 6.24 32.85 -18.98
CA HIS A 63 7.45 32.06 -19.16
C HIS A 63 7.22 30.54 -19.01
N PRO A 64 6.47 29.90 -19.93
CA PRO A 64 6.25 28.45 -19.90
C PRO A 64 7.57 27.63 -20.00
N GLU A 65 8.60 28.17 -20.65
CA GLU A 65 9.92 27.56 -20.73
C GLU A 65 10.59 27.43 -19.36
N LYS A 66 10.25 28.30 -18.39
CA LYS A 66 10.79 28.25 -17.03
C LYS A 66 10.12 27.16 -16.18
N ARG A 67 8.86 26.86 -16.46
CA ARG A 67 8.17 25.70 -15.88
C ARG A 67 8.80 24.39 -16.36
N ALA A 68 9.14 24.32 -17.66
CA ALA A 68 9.86 23.18 -18.24
C ALA A 68 11.31 23.07 -17.72
N GLU A 69 12.03 24.19 -17.53
CA GLU A 69 13.37 24.22 -16.94
C GLU A 69 13.40 23.53 -15.57
N ASP A 70 12.45 23.86 -14.69
CA ASP A 70 12.31 23.19 -13.39
C ASP A 70 12.01 21.69 -13.53
N LEU A 71 11.11 21.30 -14.43
CA LEU A 71 10.82 19.87 -14.66
C LEU A 71 12.07 19.10 -15.13
N MET A 72 12.80 19.63 -16.11
CA MET A 72 14.02 18.99 -16.63
C MET A 72 15.10 18.92 -15.55
N ALA A 73 15.31 19.99 -14.80
CA ALA A 73 16.26 20.01 -13.68
C ALA A 73 15.92 18.99 -12.59
N ALA A 74 14.62 18.79 -12.31
CA ALA A 74 14.16 17.79 -11.37
C ALA A 74 14.50 16.36 -11.82
N PHE A 75 14.35 16.07 -13.12
CA PHE A 75 14.70 14.78 -13.69
C PHE A 75 16.21 14.54 -13.70
N GLU A 76 17.00 15.50 -14.17
CA GLU A 76 18.47 15.42 -14.24
C GLU A 76 19.13 15.25 -12.87
N ASN A 77 18.53 15.81 -11.81
CA ASN A 77 19.05 15.66 -10.47
C ASN A 77 18.78 14.27 -9.89
N THR A 78 19.81 13.41 -9.88
CA THR A 78 19.74 12.03 -9.39
C THR A 78 19.50 11.89 -7.88
N SER A 79 19.68 12.97 -7.11
CA SER A 79 19.34 12.98 -5.68
C SER A 79 17.83 13.08 -5.45
N ILE A 80 17.07 13.62 -6.41
CA ILE A 80 15.61 13.72 -6.37
C ILE A 80 14.99 12.37 -6.79
N LYS A 81 14.12 11.82 -5.94
CA LYS A 81 13.48 10.51 -6.09
C LYS A 81 12.01 10.58 -6.50
N ALA A 82 11.36 11.73 -6.32
CA ALA A 82 10.03 12.00 -6.86
C ALA A 82 9.87 13.47 -7.25
N ILE A 83 8.91 13.74 -8.12
CA ILE A 83 8.49 15.08 -8.55
C ILE A 83 6.99 15.19 -8.29
N PHE A 84 6.56 16.09 -7.41
CA PHE A 84 5.15 16.38 -7.19
C PHE A 84 4.80 17.77 -7.70
N THR A 85 3.60 17.94 -8.26
CA THR A 85 3.13 19.27 -8.63
C THR A 85 2.67 20.05 -7.41
N SER A 86 2.95 21.35 -7.39
CA SER A 86 2.46 22.25 -6.34
C SER A 86 0.93 22.31 -6.38
N ILE A 87 0.37 22.49 -7.58
CA ILE A 87 -1.06 22.53 -7.90
C ILE A 87 -1.28 22.35 -9.42
N GLY A 88 -2.55 22.18 -9.84
CA GLY A 88 -3.01 22.30 -11.23
C GLY A 88 -3.14 23.75 -11.72
N GLY A 89 -4.06 24.03 -12.64
CA GLY A 89 -4.27 25.31 -13.31
C GLY A 89 -4.86 25.11 -14.71
N ASP A 90 -4.49 25.94 -15.68
CA ASP A 90 -5.06 25.87 -17.06
C ASP A 90 -3.99 25.99 -18.17
N GLU A 91 -2.70 25.93 -17.81
CA GLU A 91 -1.62 26.36 -18.70
C GLU A 91 -0.46 25.35 -18.82
N ALA A 92 -0.54 24.17 -18.20
CA ALA A 92 0.54 23.19 -18.28
C ALA A 92 0.83 22.77 -19.73
N ILE A 93 -0.18 22.75 -20.61
CA ILE A 93 -0.03 22.39 -22.03
C ILE A 93 1.00 23.26 -22.77
N ARG A 94 1.26 24.48 -22.30
CA ARG A 94 2.22 25.41 -22.91
C ARG A 94 3.67 24.99 -22.72
N ILE A 95 3.96 24.02 -21.85
CA ILE A 95 5.33 23.52 -21.63
C ILE A 95 5.79 22.55 -22.72
N LEU A 96 4.87 21.96 -23.49
CA LEU A 96 5.14 20.89 -24.47
C LEU A 96 6.32 21.18 -25.42
N PRO A 97 6.49 22.39 -25.99
CA PRO A 97 7.60 22.68 -26.91
C PRO A 97 9.00 22.66 -26.26
N TYR A 98 9.08 22.68 -24.93
CA TYR A 98 10.32 22.81 -24.18
C TYR A 98 10.76 21.49 -23.52
N ILE A 99 10.00 20.40 -23.74
CA ILE A 99 10.25 19.11 -23.10
C ILE A 99 11.30 18.31 -23.87
N ASN A 100 12.29 17.81 -23.14
CA ASN A 100 13.22 16.79 -23.63
C ASN A 100 12.87 15.42 -23.05
N TYR A 101 12.19 14.59 -23.85
CA TYR A 101 11.74 13.26 -23.44
C TYR A 101 12.90 12.30 -23.13
N GLU A 102 14.09 12.47 -23.72
CA GLU A 102 15.24 11.63 -23.42
C GLU A 102 15.73 11.81 -21.99
N ILE A 103 15.64 13.03 -21.44
CA ILE A 103 16.02 13.32 -20.05
C ILE A 103 15.12 12.51 -19.11
N ILE A 104 13.82 12.48 -19.38
CA ILE A 104 12.83 11.73 -18.60
C ILE A 104 13.12 10.22 -18.69
N GLN A 105 13.31 9.70 -19.93
CA GLN A 105 13.62 8.29 -20.18
C GLN A 105 14.86 7.79 -19.45
N LYS A 106 15.92 8.61 -19.40
CA LYS A 106 17.19 8.26 -18.75
C LYS A 106 17.13 8.36 -17.23
N ASN A 107 16.14 9.05 -16.67
CA ASN A 107 16.03 9.34 -15.24
C ASN A 107 14.65 8.98 -14.65
N PRO A 108 14.17 7.72 -14.78
CA PRO A 108 12.86 7.33 -14.30
C PRO A 108 12.74 7.53 -12.79
N LYS A 109 11.73 8.30 -12.36
CA LYS A 109 11.39 8.58 -10.96
C LYS A 109 9.90 8.83 -10.83
N ILE A 110 9.38 8.80 -9.60
CA ILE A 110 7.95 9.02 -9.37
C ILE A 110 7.58 10.43 -9.82
N VAL A 111 6.49 10.57 -10.58
CA VAL A 111 5.85 11.86 -10.89
C VAL A 111 4.39 11.78 -10.50
N MET A 112 3.90 12.73 -9.70
CA MET A 112 2.51 12.75 -9.24
C MET A 112 1.88 14.14 -9.32
N GLY A 113 0.62 14.14 -9.73
CA GLY A 113 -0.28 15.28 -9.76
C GLY A 113 -1.65 14.86 -10.31
N PHE A 114 -2.58 15.80 -10.38
CA PHE A 114 -3.92 15.60 -10.98
C PHE A 114 -4.41 16.92 -11.61
N SER A 115 -5.63 16.92 -12.17
CA SER A 115 -6.20 18.09 -12.87
C SER A 115 -5.36 18.46 -14.10
N ASP A 116 -4.99 19.72 -14.29
CA ASP A 116 -4.09 20.18 -15.37
C ASP A 116 -2.69 19.54 -15.34
N SER A 117 -2.30 18.94 -14.21
CA SER A 117 -1.11 18.08 -14.18
C SER A 117 -1.24 16.85 -15.09
N THR A 118 -2.44 16.52 -15.59
CA THR A 118 -2.65 15.49 -16.63
C THR A 118 -1.71 15.69 -17.82
N VAL A 119 -1.43 16.94 -18.21
CA VAL A 119 -0.43 17.25 -19.25
C VAL A 119 0.95 16.70 -18.90
N LEU A 120 1.41 16.96 -17.67
CA LEU A 120 2.70 16.47 -17.17
C LEU A 120 2.75 14.94 -17.13
N LEU A 121 1.64 14.31 -16.74
CA LEU A 121 1.54 12.86 -16.72
C LEU A 121 1.63 12.31 -18.14
N PHE A 122 0.92 12.89 -19.12
CA PHE A 122 1.03 12.50 -20.53
C PHE A 122 2.43 12.72 -21.13
N ILE A 123 3.15 13.76 -20.71
CA ILE A 123 4.57 13.92 -21.02
C ILE A 123 5.39 12.71 -20.52
N CYS A 124 5.15 12.26 -19.29
CA CYS A 124 5.83 11.09 -18.73
C CYS A 124 5.46 9.81 -19.50
N LEU A 125 4.19 9.62 -19.84
CA LEU A 125 3.72 8.47 -20.62
C LEU A 125 4.35 8.43 -22.00
N LYS A 126 4.45 9.58 -22.69
CA LYS A 126 5.16 9.67 -23.97
C LYS A 126 6.65 9.37 -23.84
N ALA A 127 7.26 9.74 -22.72
CA ALA A 127 8.61 9.31 -22.39
C ALA A 127 8.69 7.81 -22.00
N GLY A 128 7.59 7.08 -21.93
CA GLY A 128 7.57 5.66 -21.53
C GLY A 128 7.74 5.44 -20.03
N LEU A 129 7.47 6.45 -19.20
CA LEU A 129 7.54 6.39 -17.74
C LEU A 129 6.14 6.25 -17.14
N SER A 130 5.96 5.28 -16.24
CA SER A 130 4.76 5.17 -15.40
C SER A 130 4.78 6.28 -14.36
N CYS A 131 3.64 6.95 -14.20
CA CYS A 131 3.42 8.07 -13.30
C CYS A 131 2.09 7.90 -12.55
N PHE A 132 1.75 8.85 -11.69
CA PHE A 132 0.67 8.69 -10.72
C PHE A 132 -0.33 9.83 -10.82
N TYR A 133 -1.59 9.51 -11.12
CA TYR A 133 -2.70 10.44 -10.91
C TYR A 133 -3.01 10.48 -9.43
N GLY A 134 -2.83 11.64 -8.79
CA GLY A 134 -2.91 11.74 -7.34
C GLY A 134 -2.80 13.17 -6.83
N PRO A 135 -2.90 13.38 -5.50
CA PRO A 135 -2.95 14.70 -4.91
C PRO A 135 -1.70 15.53 -5.23
N SER A 136 -1.92 16.84 -5.37
CA SER A 136 -0.86 17.85 -5.43
C SER A 136 -0.52 18.35 -4.02
N VAL A 137 0.55 19.14 -3.88
CA VAL A 137 0.93 19.71 -2.58
C VAL A 137 -0.20 20.54 -1.97
N MET A 138 -0.79 21.44 -2.75
CA MET A 138 -1.78 22.40 -2.26
C MET A 138 -3.21 21.84 -2.26
N CYS A 139 -3.55 21.01 -3.25
CA CYS A 139 -4.82 20.27 -3.28
C CYS A 139 -4.54 18.80 -2.95
N GLY A 140 -4.83 18.39 -1.72
CA GLY A 140 -4.53 17.06 -1.20
C GLY A 140 -3.66 17.11 0.04
N PHE A 141 -2.33 17.23 -0.09
CA PHE A 141 -1.43 17.23 1.08
C PHE A 141 -1.69 18.38 2.04
N ALA A 142 -2.19 19.53 1.56
CA ALA A 142 -2.57 20.67 2.38
C ALA A 142 -4.05 20.70 2.81
N GLU A 143 -4.76 19.55 2.79
CA GLU A 143 -6.14 19.43 3.28
C GLU A 143 -6.32 20.07 4.67
N GLN A 144 -7.39 20.77 4.96
CA GLN A 144 -7.49 21.51 6.22
C GLN A 144 -7.60 20.57 7.43
N ILE A 145 -6.85 20.90 8.49
CA ILE A 145 -6.79 20.19 9.78
C ILE A 145 -6.20 18.78 9.69
N GLU A 146 -6.85 17.85 8.99
CA GLU A 146 -6.49 16.44 8.98
C GLU A 146 -6.36 15.93 7.54
N PHE A 147 -5.28 15.19 7.28
CA PHE A 147 -5.06 14.54 6.00
C PHE A 147 -5.72 13.15 6.05
N PRO A 148 -6.62 12.79 5.11
CA PRO A 148 -7.43 11.58 5.25
C PRO A 148 -6.59 10.31 5.23
N ASP A 149 -6.80 9.42 6.21
CA ASP A 149 -6.15 8.11 6.30
C ASP A 149 -6.30 7.28 5.02
N TYR A 150 -7.47 7.36 4.38
CA TYR A 150 -7.72 6.72 3.09
C TYR A 150 -6.69 7.11 2.02
N THR A 151 -6.35 8.39 1.95
CA THR A 151 -5.36 8.91 1.00
C THR A 151 -3.94 8.57 1.46
N ILE A 152 -3.66 8.60 2.77
CA ILE A 152 -2.36 8.19 3.34
C ILE A 152 -2.06 6.72 3.00
N ASP A 153 -3.02 5.82 3.23
CA ASP A 153 -2.91 4.40 2.91
C ASP A 153 -2.63 4.20 1.42
N SER A 154 -3.40 4.86 0.55
CA SER A 154 -3.20 4.76 -0.89
C SER A 154 -1.80 5.24 -1.31
N ILE A 155 -1.33 6.38 -0.80
CA ILE A 155 0.04 6.86 -1.04
C ILE A 155 1.07 5.83 -0.57
N GLY A 156 0.88 5.25 0.61
CA GLY A 156 1.77 4.22 1.16
C GLY A 156 1.87 2.99 0.24
N ARG A 157 0.72 2.45 -0.18
CA ARG A 157 0.63 1.28 -1.07
C ARG A 157 1.22 1.54 -2.46
N HIS A 158 1.06 2.73 -3.02
CA HIS A 158 1.52 3.02 -4.38
C HIS A 158 2.95 3.54 -4.45
N LEU A 159 3.38 4.39 -3.52
CA LEU A 159 4.65 5.11 -3.62
C LEU A 159 5.74 4.57 -2.71
N PHE A 160 5.39 3.95 -1.57
CA PHE A 160 6.35 3.47 -0.56
C PHE A 160 6.46 1.93 -0.50
N SER A 161 5.64 1.22 -1.27
CA SER A 161 5.61 -0.24 -1.30
C SER A 161 6.11 -0.80 -2.63
N ILE A 162 6.66 -2.01 -2.55
CA ILE A 162 7.01 -2.87 -3.71
C ILE A 162 6.14 -4.12 -3.78
N LEU A 163 5.10 -4.18 -2.95
CA LEU A 163 4.12 -5.26 -2.93
C LEU A 163 2.98 -4.96 -3.90
N PRO A 164 2.24 -5.98 -4.37
CA PRO A 164 0.96 -5.77 -5.03
C PRO A 164 0.08 -4.81 -4.24
N VAL A 165 -0.54 -3.86 -4.94
CA VAL A 165 -1.42 -2.85 -4.33
C VAL A 165 -2.65 -3.52 -3.72
N GLY A 166 -3.12 -4.60 -4.35
CA GLY A 166 -4.24 -5.42 -3.89
C GLY A 166 -5.60 -4.77 -4.18
N LYS A 167 -6.59 -5.15 -3.38
CA LYS A 167 -7.97 -4.68 -3.51
C LYS A 167 -8.08 -3.18 -3.21
N LEU A 168 -8.82 -2.47 -4.05
CA LEU A 168 -9.23 -1.10 -3.84
C LEU A 168 -10.66 -1.10 -3.26
N GLU A 169 -10.88 -0.25 -2.27
CA GLU A 169 -12.18 -0.11 -1.60
C GLU A 169 -12.66 1.34 -1.69
N PRO A 170 -13.99 1.58 -1.73
CA PRO A 170 -14.51 2.93 -1.62
C PRO A 170 -14.13 3.54 -0.27
N SER A 171 -14.03 4.87 -0.21
CA SER A 171 -13.93 5.55 1.08
C SER A 171 -15.18 5.34 1.93
N SER A 172 -15.16 5.71 3.21
CA SER A 172 -16.23 5.47 4.20
C SER A 172 -17.57 6.19 3.93
N GLY A 173 -17.83 6.59 2.68
CA GLY A 173 -19.02 7.32 2.24
C GLY A 173 -18.99 8.81 2.60
N ARG A 174 -17.95 9.26 3.33
CA ARG A 174 -17.75 10.65 3.73
C ARG A 174 -16.76 11.34 2.81
N TRP A 175 -17.24 12.29 2.03
CA TRP A 175 -16.41 13.04 1.10
C TRP A 175 -16.69 14.55 1.19
N THR A 176 -15.82 15.37 0.62
CA THR A 176 -16.02 16.81 0.55
C THR A 176 -15.42 17.38 -0.72
N GLU A 177 -16.06 18.44 -1.18
CA GLU A 177 -15.58 19.37 -2.20
C GLU A 177 -15.78 20.81 -1.74
N GLU A 178 -16.07 21.04 -0.44
CA GLU A 178 -16.37 22.36 0.08
C GLU A 178 -15.25 23.34 -0.26
N PHE A 179 -15.59 24.43 -0.94
CA PHE A 179 -14.64 25.47 -1.29
C PHE A 179 -14.34 26.35 -0.08
N LEU A 180 -13.08 26.37 0.35
CA LEU A 180 -12.58 27.29 1.36
C LEU A 180 -11.55 28.24 0.74
N HIS A 181 -11.81 29.54 0.82
CA HIS A 181 -10.97 30.55 0.17
C HIS A 181 -9.61 30.69 0.86
N TRP A 182 -8.53 30.31 0.15
CA TRP A 182 -7.17 30.37 0.67
C TRP A 182 -6.61 31.77 0.93
N GLY A 183 -7.23 32.83 0.42
CA GLY A 183 -6.89 34.19 0.85
C GLY A 183 -7.23 34.45 2.32
N ASP A 184 -8.20 33.73 2.89
CA ASP A 184 -8.47 33.74 4.33
C ASP A 184 -7.56 32.71 5.00
N LYS A 185 -6.48 33.14 5.65
CA LYS A 185 -5.56 32.25 6.37
C LYS A 185 -6.25 31.45 7.47
N ALA A 186 -7.36 31.94 8.03
CA ALA A 186 -8.12 31.20 9.03
C ALA A 186 -8.79 29.95 8.43
N SER A 187 -8.96 29.88 7.10
CA SER A 187 -9.51 28.72 6.41
C SER A 187 -8.73 27.44 6.70
N LEU A 188 -7.40 27.50 6.89
CA LEU A 188 -6.56 26.33 7.20
C LEU A 188 -6.95 25.62 8.49
N PHE A 189 -7.61 26.33 9.41
CA PHE A 189 -8.03 25.83 10.71
C PHE A 189 -9.54 25.57 10.78
N LYS A 190 -10.25 25.59 9.64
CA LYS A 190 -11.67 25.25 9.57
C LYS A 190 -11.83 23.80 9.16
N HIS A 191 -12.67 23.07 9.90
CA HIS A 191 -13.11 21.75 9.46
C HIS A 191 -13.99 21.92 8.23
N ARG A 192 -13.66 21.18 7.17
CA ARG A 192 -14.52 21.15 5.99
C ARG A 192 -15.82 20.40 6.27
N GLN A 193 -16.92 20.91 5.75
CA GLN A 193 -18.18 20.19 5.70
C GLN A 193 -18.00 18.96 4.82
N ARG A 194 -18.16 17.78 5.43
CA ARG A 194 -18.14 16.50 4.73
C ARG A 194 -19.57 16.09 4.44
N GLN A 195 -19.87 15.91 3.15
CA GLN A 195 -21.07 15.26 2.68
C GLN A 195 -21.00 13.77 3.08
N SER A 196 -22.15 13.22 3.43
CA SER A 196 -22.31 11.81 3.75
C SER A 196 -23.66 11.37 3.22
N HIS A 197 -23.68 10.33 2.40
CA HIS A 197 -24.91 9.74 1.89
C HIS A 197 -24.96 8.26 2.28
N ALA A 198 -26.14 7.75 2.65
CA ALA A 198 -26.27 6.35 3.10
C ALA A 198 -25.89 5.34 2.01
N GLU A 199 -26.00 5.76 0.75
CA GLU A 199 -25.64 5.00 -0.45
C GLU A 199 -24.29 5.45 -1.07
N ALA A 200 -23.50 6.24 -0.35
CA ALA A 200 -22.22 6.72 -0.85
C ALA A 200 -21.22 5.56 -0.99
N GLY A 201 -20.93 5.19 -2.23
CA GLY A 201 -19.97 4.17 -2.63
C GLY A 201 -19.86 4.13 -4.15
N TRP A 202 -19.04 3.23 -4.67
CA TRP A 202 -18.90 3.08 -6.12
C TRP A 202 -20.17 2.47 -6.72
N LYS A 203 -20.65 3.05 -7.82
CA LYS A 203 -21.81 2.56 -8.57
C LYS A 203 -21.33 1.76 -9.78
N PHE A 204 -21.64 0.47 -9.81
CA PHE A 204 -21.46 -0.38 -10.99
C PHE A 204 -22.69 -0.20 -11.87
N LEU A 205 -22.55 0.56 -12.97
CA LEU A 205 -23.68 1.05 -13.76
C LEU A 205 -24.14 0.08 -14.86
N GLN A 206 -23.19 -0.55 -15.56
CA GLN A 206 -23.44 -1.51 -16.64
C GLN A 206 -22.25 -2.47 -16.82
N GLY A 207 -22.44 -3.45 -17.70
CA GLY A 207 -21.47 -4.52 -18.00
C GLY A 207 -21.54 -5.69 -17.03
N GLU A 208 -21.00 -6.83 -17.46
CA GLU A 208 -21.02 -8.09 -16.69
C GLU A 208 -19.65 -8.79 -16.76
N GLY A 209 -19.46 -9.77 -15.88
CA GLY A 209 -18.26 -10.61 -15.89
C GLY A 209 -17.05 -9.96 -15.23
N SER A 210 -15.87 -10.24 -15.79
CA SER A 210 -14.58 -9.76 -15.28
C SER A 210 -13.67 -9.34 -16.42
N VAL A 211 -12.99 -8.21 -16.23
CA VAL A 211 -12.05 -7.66 -17.21
C VAL A 211 -10.78 -7.22 -16.51
N SER A 212 -9.68 -7.20 -17.26
CA SER A 212 -8.41 -6.61 -16.85
C SER A 212 -7.92 -5.68 -17.94
N GLY A 213 -7.18 -4.64 -17.56
CA GLY A 213 -6.60 -3.70 -18.50
C GLY A 213 -5.69 -2.70 -17.81
N HIS A 214 -4.75 -2.12 -18.57
CA HIS A 214 -3.86 -1.12 -18.00
C HIS A 214 -4.56 0.23 -17.86
N LEU A 215 -4.27 0.93 -16.77
CA LEU A 215 -4.89 2.21 -16.44
C LEU A 215 -4.39 3.33 -17.35
N MET A 216 -5.33 4.02 -18.01
CA MET A 216 -5.07 5.18 -18.85
C MET A 216 -6.22 6.19 -18.74
N GLY A 217 -5.94 7.50 -18.70
CA GLY A 217 -7.00 8.48 -18.45
C GLY A 217 -6.53 9.78 -17.81
N GLY A 218 -7.40 10.46 -17.07
CA GLY A 218 -7.11 11.71 -16.36
C GLY A 218 -8.31 12.64 -16.26
N CYS A 219 -8.05 13.93 -16.02
CA CYS A 219 -9.09 14.97 -16.06
C CYS A 219 -9.68 15.07 -17.47
N LEU A 220 -11.01 14.95 -17.60
CA LEU A 220 -11.69 14.86 -18.90
C LEU A 220 -11.49 16.12 -19.74
N GLU A 221 -11.46 17.27 -19.08
CA GLU A 221 -11.16 18.57 -19.66
C GLU A 221 -9.79 18.59 -20.35
N LEU A 222 -8.79 17.98 -19.71
CA LEU A 222 -7.46 17.93 -20.29
C LEU A 222 -7.32 16.82 -21.33
N LEU A 223 -8.06 15.72 -21.22
CA LEU A 223 -8.12 14.74 -22.31
C LEU A 223 -8.70 15.36 -23.58
N ASN A 224 -9.68 16.26 -23.43
CA ASN A 224 -10.25 17.01 -24.55
C ASN A 224 -9.20 17.88 -25.26
N ASP A 225 -8.30 18.51 -24.51
CA ASP A 225 -7.28 19.40 -25.07
C ASP A 225 -6.08 18.61 -25.62
N LEU A 226 -5.68 17.54 -24.93
CA LEU A 226 -4.49 16.75 -25.28
C LEU A 226 -4.68 15.91 -26.53
N LYS A 227 -5.91 15.52 -26.86
CA LYS A 227 -6.22 14.59 -27.97
C LYS A 227 -5.72 15.05 -29.34
N ASP A 228 -5.49 16.35 -29.51
CA ASP A 228 -5.04 16.93 -30.77
C ASP A 228 -3.57 17.38 -30.72
N THR A 229 -2.81 16.86 -29.74
CA THR A 229 -1.38 17.15 -29.56
C THR A 229 -0.52 15.91 -29.75
N ASP A 230 0.79 16.12 -29.96
CA ASP A 230 1.75 15.02 -30.11
C ASP A 230 1.96 14.21 -28.82
N VAL A 231 1.48 14.67 -27.65
CA VAL A 231 1.53 13.87 -26.41
C VAL A 231 0.37 12.91 -26.27
N TRP A 232 -0.67 13.03 -27.11
CA TRP A 232 -1.71 12.01 -27.16
C TRP A 232 -1.09 10.65 -27.54
N PRO A 233 -1.32 9.59 -26.76
CA PRO A 233 -0.69 8.32 -27.03
C PRO A 233 -1.29 7.67 -28.29
N SER A 234 -0.46 6.88 -28.97
CA SER A 234 -0.87 6.12 -30.15
C SER A 234 -2.04 5.19 -29.84
N GLU A 235 -2.81 4.83 -30.85
CA GLU A 235 -3.94 3.88 -30.73
C GLU A 235 -3.62 2.60 -29.96
N ALA A 236 -2.42 2.03 -30.15
CA ALA A 236 -2.00 0.80 -29.48
C ALA A 236 -1.89 0.91 -27.95
N VAL A 237 -1.84 2.13 -27.40
CA VAL A 237 -1.84 2.36 -25.94
C VAL A 237 -3.26 2.28 -25.38
N TRP A 238 -4.29 2.45 -26.20
CA TRP A 238 -5.68 2.41 -25.73
C TRP A 238 -6.31 1.02 -25.79
N GLU A 239 -5.73 0.11 -26.61
CA GLU A 239 -6.17 -1.28 -26.72
C GLU A 239 -6.12 -1.99 -25.37
N ASP A 240 -7.21 -2.67 -25.00
CA ASP A 240 -7.42 -3.38 -23.75
C ASP A 240 -7.24 -2.53 -22.48
N SER A 241 -7.23 -1.20 -22.61
CA SER A 241 -7.02 -0.30 -21.47
C SER A 241 -8.27 -0.16 -20.60
N ILE A 242 -8.09 0.29 -19.36
CA ILE A 242 -9.18 0.76 -18.51
C ILE A 242 -9.10 2.28 -18.46
N LEU A 243 -10.11 2.92 -19.05
CA LEU A 243 -10.23 4.37 -19.10
C LEU A 243 -10.66 4.86 -17.72
N PHE A 244 -9.93 5.80 -17.13
CA PHE A 244 -10.40 6.53 -15.95
C PHE A 244 -10.54 8.02 -16.25
N ILE A 245 -11.69 8.61 -15.95
CA ILE A 245 -11.95 10.03 -16.17
C ILE A 245 -12.64 10.65 -14.97
N GLU A 246 -12.46 11.95 -14.82
CA GLU A 246 -13.09 12.77 -13.78
C GLU A 246 -13.28 14.19 -14.31
N THR A 247 -14.13 14.98 -13.65
CA THR A 247 -14.33 16.40 -13.98
C THR A 247 -13.77 17.31 -12.89
N SER A 248 -13.23 18.43 -13.33
CA SER A 248 -12.53 19.39 -12.48
C SER A 248 -13.44 20.31 -11.67
N GLU A 249 -12.83 21.24 -10.94
CA GLU A 249 -13.52 22.35 -10.27
C GLU A 249 -14.30 23.27 -11.22
N GLN A 250 -14.07 23.19 -12.53
CA GLN A 250 -14.84 23.92 -13.54
C GLN A 250 -16.31 23.51 -13.57
N GLY A 251 -16.66 22.35 -13.00
CA GLY A 251 -18.05 21.91 -12.87
C GLY A 251 -18.73 21.72 -14.22
N TRP A 252 -18.03 21.09 -15.18
CA TRP A 252 -18.57 20.80 -16.50
C TRP A 252 -19.93 20.13 -16.40
N THR A 253 -20.93 20.72 -17.06
CA THR A 253 -22.30 20.19 -17.07
C THR A 253 -22.36 18.81 -17.73
N PRO A 254 -23.39 18.00 -17.46
CA PRO A 254 -23.59 16.73 -18.14
C PRO A 254 -23.58 16.86 -19.68
N THR A 255 -24.07 17.97 -20.24
CA THR A 255 -24.01 18.23 -21.69
C THR A 255 -22.58 18.41 -22.19
N GLN A 256 -21.71 19.13 -21.46
CA GLN A 256 -20.30 19.28 -21.85
C GLN A 256 -19.56 17.94 -21.79
N VAL A 257 -19.80 17.16 -20.74
CA VAL A 257 -19.27 15.79 -20.62
C VAL A 257 -19.74 14.93 -21.79
N GLN A 258 -21.04 14.98 -22.13
CA GLN A 258 -21.61 14.27 -23.27
C GLN A 258 -20.86 14.59 -24.58
N ASP A 259 -20.63 15.86 -24.85
CA ASP A 259 -20.07 16.31 -26.12
C ASP A 259 -18.63 15.82 -26.28
N VAL A 260 -17.82 15.92 -25.22
CA VAL A 260 -16.43 15.42 -25.23
C VAL A 260 -16.40 13.90 -25.32
N LEU A 261 -17.25 13.19 -24.58
CA LEU A 261 -17.33 11.73 -24.67
C LEU A 261 -17.73 11.29 -26.08
N ARG A 262 -18.67 11.99 -26.73
CA ARG A 262 -19.06 11.70 -28.11
C ARG A 262 -17.90 11.91 -29.08
N GLU A 263 -17.06 12.91 -28.87
CA GLU A 263 -15.85 13.12 -29.67
C GLU A 263 -14.81 12.00 -29.47
N LEU A 264 -14.58 11.57 -28.22
CA LEU A 264 -13.71 10.42 -27.93
C LEU A 264 -14.27 9.13 -28.57
N GLY A 265 -15.59 8.91 -28.51
CA GLY A 265 -16.27 7.80 -29.16
C GLY A 265 -16.11 7.81 -30.68
N ARG A 266 -16.20 8.98 -31.34
CA ARG A 266 -15.94 9.12 -32.79
C ARG A 266 -14.51 8.77 -33.20
N ARG A 267 -13.56 8.91 -32.27
CA ARG A 267 -12.16 8.46 -32.45
C ARG A 267 -11.99 6.95 -32.20
N GLY A 268 -13.07 6.23 -31.92
CA GLY A 268 -13.07 4.80 -31.66
C GLY A 268 -12.60 4.41 -30.26
N LEU A 269 -12.49 5.35 -29.32
CA LEU A 269 -11.91 5.07 -28.00
C LEU A 269 -12.68 3.97 -27.26
N PHE A 270 -14.01 4.05 -27.23
CA PHE A 270 -14.83 3.10 -26.46
C PHE A 270 -14.78 1.66 -26.99
N LEU A 271 -14.39 1.47 -28.25
CA LEU A 271 -14.23 0.15 -28.85
C LEU A 271 -12.90 -0.53 -28.49
N LYS A 272 -11.98 0.21 -27.88
CA LYS A 272 -10.62 -0.26 -27.53
C LYS A 272 -10.46 -0.57 -26.05
N ILE A 273 -11.33 -0.01 -25.20
CA ILE A 273 -11.20 -0.10 -23.74
C ILE A 273 -12.03 -1.26 -23.18
N ASN A 274 -11.58 -1.83 -22.07
CA ASN A 274 -12.24 -2.92 -21.38
C ASN A 274 -13.20 -2.43 -20.28
N ALA A 275 -12.96 -1.23 -19.74
CA ALA A 275 -13.87 -0.59 -18.79
C ALA A 275 -13.70 0.94 -18.77
N LEU A 276 -14.71 1.63 -18.26
CA LEU A 276 -14.70 3.07 -17.97
C LEU A 276 -14.93 3.29 -16.47
N LEU A 277 -14.02 4.02 -15.82
CA LEU A 277 -14.09 4.46 -14.45
C LEU A 277 -14.35 5.96 -14.40
N PHE A 278 -15.33 6.38 -13.62
CA PHE A 278 -15.68 7.79 -13.44
C PHE A 278 -15.52 8.21 -11.97
N GLY A 279 -14.65 9.18 -11.73
CA GLY A 279 -14.51 9.83 -10.44
C GLY A 279 -15.77 10.60 -10.06
N ARG A 280 -15.96 10.90 -8.77
CA ARG A 280 -17.04 11.83 -8.38
C ARG A 280 -16.85 13.18 -9.11
N PRO A 281 -17.91 13.75 -9.71
CA PRO A 281 -17.82 15.04 -10.36
C PRO A 281 -17.29 16.12 -9.43
N GLY A 282 -16.28 16.86 -9.88
CA GLY A 282 -15.85 18.10 -9.23
C GLY A 282 -16.76 19.28 -9.58
N GLY A 283 -16.55 20.40 -8.89
CA GLY A 283 -17.21 21.68 -9.19
C GLY A 283 -18.40 22.01 -8.30
N GLN A 284 -18.47 21.50 -7.07
CA GLN A 284 -19.58 21.76 -6.14
C GLN A 284 -20.91 21.19 -6.64
N ILE A 285 -20.85 20.01 -7.26
CA ILE A 285 -22.01 19.30 -7.79
C ILE A 285 -22.66 18.49 -6.67
N SER A 286 -23.95 18.69 -6.46
CA SER A 286 -24.65 17.94 -5.40
C SER A 286 -24.72 16.45 -5.73
N TYR A 287 -24.77 15.62 -4.69
CA TYR A 287 -24.83 14.16 -4.84
C TYR A 287 -26.03 13.70 -5.68
N GLU A 288 -27.18 14.39 -5.56
CA GLU A 288 -28.40 14.10 -6.33
C GLU A 288 -28.22 14.31 -7.83
N ASP A 289 -27.26 15.16 -8.22
CA ASP A 289 -26.99 15.49 -9.61
C ASP A 289 -25.97 14.56 -10.26
N PHE A 290 -25.28 13.70 -9.49
CA PHE A 290 -24.33 12.74 -10.05
C PHE A 290 -24.98 11.77 -11.04
N GLU A 291 -26.23 11.37 -10.79
CA GLU A 291 -26.97 10.45 -11.67
C GLU A 291 -27.22 11.04 -13.08
N LYS A 292 -27.16 12.36 -13.22
CA LYS A 292 -27.24 13.03 -14.53
C LYS A 292 -25.99 12.74 -15.37
N TYR A 293 -24.81 12.67 -14.73
CA TYR A 293 -23.56 12.30 -15.39
C TYR A 293 -23.54 10.82 -15.76
N ASP A 294 -23.96 9.95 -14.83
CA ASP A 294 -24.14 8.52 -15.10
C ASP A 294 -25.02 8.31 -16.34
N SER A 295 -26.18 8.96 -16.38
CA SER A 295 -27.13 8.86 -17.48
C SER A 295 -26.53 9.26 -18.83
N VAL A 296 -25.72 10.33 -18.86
CA VAL A 296 -25.04 10.80 -20.06
C VAL A 296 -23.98 9.80 -20.53
N ILE A 297 -23.16 9.27 -19.62
CA ILE A 297 -22.13 8.29 -19.94
C ILE A 297 -22.77 7.06 -20.60
N LEU A 298 -23.82 6.50 -19.98
CA LEU A 298 -24.54 5.34 -20.51
C LEU A 298 -25.19 5.62 -21.87
N ALA A 299 -25.79 6.81 -22.03
CA ALA A 299 -26.40 7.21 -23.30
C ALA A 299 -25.36 7.28 -24.43
N ILE A 300 -24.18 7.86 -24.17
CA ILE A 300 -23.10 7.93 -25.16
C ILE A 300 -22.57 6.53 -25.48
N LEU A 301 -22.30 5.68 -24.49
CA LEU A 301 -21.81 4.33 -24.75
C LEU A 301 -22.81 3.54 -25.62
N LYS A 302 -24.11 3.70 -25.36
CA LYS A 302 -25.17 3.15 -26.19
C LYS A 302 -25.16 3.67 -27.63
N GLU A 303 -24.92 4.97 -27.85
CA GLU A 303 -24.78 5.55 -29.19
C GLU A 303 -23.68 4.84 -30.02
N PHE A 304 -22.63 4.34 -29.36
CA PHE A 304 -21.53 3.61 -30.00
C PHE A 304 -21.64 2.07 -29.90
N GLY A 305 -22.79 1.54 -29.46
CA GLY A 305 -23.01 0.10 -29.33
C GLY A 305 -22.18 -0.58 -28.22
N CYS A 306 -21.79 0.17 -27.20
CA CYS A 306 -20.94 -0.28 -26.09
C CYS A 306 -21.76 -0.51 -24.80
N GLU A 307 -22.96 -1.08 -24.90
CA GLU A 307 -23.85 -1.35 -23.74
C GLU A 307 -23.29 -2.45 -22.81
N ASP A 308 -22.38 -3.29 -23.31
CA ASP A 308 -21.73 -4.35 -22.52
C ASP A 308 -20.44 -3.89 -21.82
N LEU A 309 -19.94 -2.68 -22.11
CA LEU A 309 -18.73 -2.14 -21.49
C LEU A 309 -18.93 -2.00 -19.98
N ILE A 310 -17.96 -2.43 -19.17
CA ILE A 310 -18.07 -2.25 -17.71
C ILE A 310 -17.88 -0.79 -17.35
N VAL A 311 -18.83 -0.24 -16.58
CA VAL A 311 -18.78 1.16 -16.11
C VAL A 311 -18.93 1.22 -14.60
N ILE A 312 -17.97 1.88 -13.94
CA ILE A 312 -18.02 2.17 -12.51
C ILE A 312 -17.93 3.69 -12.31
N SER A 313 -18.88 4.27 -11.60
CA SER A 313 -18.89 5.71 -11.29
C SER A 313 -18.79 5.99 -9.78
N HIS A 314 -18.71 7.28 -9.44
CA HIS A 314 -18.62 7.81 -8.07
C HIS A 314 -17.33 7.39 -7.34
N MET A 315 -16.27 7.10 -8.10
CA MET A 315 -15.02 6.63 -7.53
C MET A 315 -14.25 7.72 -6.80
N ASP A 316 -13.43 7.31 -5.82
CA ASP A 316 -12.65 8.19 -4.95
C ASP A 316 -11.34 8.67 -5.63
N PHE A 317 -11.45 9.34 -6.77
CA PHE A 317 -10.34 10.05 -7.41
C PHE A 317 -10.87 11.31 -8.12
N GLY A 318 -9.97 12.24 -8.46
CA GLY A 318 -10.34 13.54 -9.05
C GLY A 318 -10.42 14.67 -8.03
N HIS A 319 -11.37 15.59 -8.19
CA HIS A 319 -11.45 16.84 -7.43
C HIS A 319 -12.24 16.79 -6.11
N THR A 320 -12.63 15.59 -5.66
CA THR A 320 -13.23 15.39 -4.33
C THR A 320 -12.23 14.80 -3.34
N VAL A 321 -12.48 14.92 -2.04
CA VAL A 321 -11.62 14.37 -0.98
C VAL A 321 -12.43 13.40 -0.11
N PRO A 322 -11.93 12.20 0.24
CA PRO A 322 -10.58 11.70 -0.01
C PRO A 322 -10.39 11.10 -1.42
N VAL A 323 -9.13 10.83 -1.78
CA VAL A 323 -8.74 10.20 -3.05
C VAL A 323 -7.81 9.01 -2.86
N PHE A 324 -7.84 8.05 -3.79
CA PHE A 324 -6.79 7.05 -4.01
C PHE A 324 -5.93 7.41 -5.22
N ILE A 325 -4.74 6.81 -5.31
CA ILE A 325 -3.75 7.03 -6.36
C ILE A 325 -3.98 6.08 -7.55
N ILE A 326 -3.91 6.60 -8.78
CA ILE A 326 -3.99 5.78 -9.99
C ILE A 326 -2.60 5.70 -10.65
N PRO A 327 -1.94 4.52 -10.63
CA PRO A 327 -0.66 4.30 -11.30
C PRO A 327 -0.86 4.01 -12.79
N TYR A 328 -0.50 4.95 -13.66
CA TYR A 328 -0.65 4.76 -15.11
C TYR A 328 0.10 3.53 -15.61
N GLY A 329 -0.57 2.77 -16.47
CA GLY A 329 -0.03 1.56 -17.08
C GLY A 329 -0.07 0.32 -16.19
N SER A 330 -0.42 0.43 -14.90
CA SER A 330 -0.70 -0.76 -14.08
C SER A 330 -2.00 -1.42 -14.50
N THR A 331 -2.03 -2.74 -14.44
CA THR A 331 -3.18 -3.59 -14.74
C THR A 331 -4.16 -3.55 -13.58
N LEU A 332 -5.35 -3.03 -13.84
CA LEU A 332 -6.49 -3.11 -12.94
C LEU A 332 -7.35 -4.30 -13.38
N THR A 333 -7.86 -5.07 -12.41
CA THR A 333 -8.83 -6.13 -12.63
C THR A 333 -10.14 -5.76 -11.95
N ILE A 334 -11.24 -5.92 -12.67
CA ILE A 334 -12.60 -5.68 -12.19
C ILE A 334 -13.37 -6.99 -12.29
N ASN A 335 -14.13 -7.32 -11.26
CA ASN A 335 -15.14 -8.37 -11.30
C ASN A 335 -16.47 -7.80 -10.83
N VAL A 336 -17.46 -7.76 -11.73
CA VAL A 336 -18.77 -7.15 -11.48
C VAL A 336 -19.59 -7.99 -10.51
N ALA A 337 -19.53 -9.32 -10.61
CA ALA A 337 -20.30 -10.22 -9.76
C ALA A 337 -19.90 -10.11 -8.28
N THR A 338 -18.59 -9.99 -8.01
CA THR A 338 -18.07 -9.82 -6.64
C THR A 338 -17.90 -8.36 -6.24
N LYS A 339 -18.15 -7.41 -7.15
CA LYS A 339 -17.87 -5.97 -6.99
C LYS A 339 -16.45 -5.68 -6.52
N THR A 340 -15.47 -6.43 -7.03
CA THR A 340 -14.06 -6.27 -6.64
C THR A 340 -13.31 -5.50 -7.71
N VAL A 341 -12.49 -4.55 -7.27
CA VAL A 341 -11.53 -3.83 -8.11
C VAL A 341 -10.16 -4.01 -7.45
N SER A 342 -9.15 -4.44 -8.20
CA SER A 342 -7.81 -4.68 -7.62
C SER A 342 -6.68 -4.44 -8.61
N ILE A 343 -5.49 -4.16 -8.07
CA ILE A 343 -4.23 -4.06 -8.82
C ILE A 343 -3.28 -5.09 -8.21
N GLU A 344 -3.16 -6.24 -8.86
CA GLU A 344 -2.37 -7.39 -8.37
C GLU A 344 -0.87 -7.31 -8.70
N GLU A 345 -0.38 -6.08 -8.89
CA GLU A 345 1.02 -5.79 -9.15
C GLU A 345 1.48 -4.55 -8.40
N PRO A 346 2.79 -4.41 -8.11
CA PRO A 346 3.30 -3.21 -7.45
C PRO A 346 3.34 -2.04 -8.42
N SER A 347 3.07 -0.83 -7.95
CA SER A 347 3.20 0.38 -8.77
C SER A 347 4.64 0.88 -8.89
N CYS A 348 5.46 0.58 -7.88
CA CYS A 348 6.88 0.93 -7.85
C CYS A 348 7.76 -0.33 -7.79
N ILE A 349 9.02 -0.19 -8.20
CA ILE A 349 10.01 -1.26 -8.12
C ILE A 349 10.99 -1.05 -6.96
N ALA A 350 11.68 -2.13 -6.57
CA ALA A 350 12.74 -2.05 -5.58
C ALA A 350 13.90 -1.17 -6.08
N ARG A 351 14.53 -0.43 -5.15
CA ARG A 351 15.73 0.35 -5.44
C ARG A 351 16.93 -0.54 -5.70
N LYS A 352 17.70 -0.21 -6.74
CA LYS A 352 18.97 -0.89 -7.04
C LYS A 352 19.95 -0.86 -5.85
N GLU A 353 19.96 0.22 -5.05
CA GLU A 353 20.86 0.36 -3.89
C GLU A 353 20.53 -0.61 -2.73
N ILE A 354 19.26 -1.01 -2.59
CA ILE A 354 18.80 -1.92 -1.53
C ILE A 354 19.16 -3.38 -1.85
N THR A 355 19.13 -3.75 -3.14
CA THR A 355 19.42 -5.11 -3.60
C THR A 355 20.87 -5.54 -3.34
N ILE A 356 21.80 -4.58 -3.30
CA ILE A 356 23.24 -4.84 -3.11
C ILE A 356 23.61 -4.91 -1.61
N THR A 357 22.92 -4.17 -0.75
CA THR A 357 23.33 -3.95 0.65
C THR A 357 22.71 -4.97 1.62
N LEU A 358 21.51 -5.48 1.35
CA LEU A 358 20.80 -6.38 2.26
C LEU A 358 21.38 -7.80 2.31
N LYS A 359 21.91 -8.33 1.20
CA LYS A 359 22.31 -9.76 1.11
C LYS A 359 23.40 -10.16 2.12
N PRO A 360 24.50 -9.42 2.28
CA PRO A 360 25.54 -9.75 3.26
C PRO A 360 25.14 -9.42 4.70
N ILE A 361 24.38 -8.33 4.89
CA ILE A 361 23.97 -7.84 6.21
C ILE A 361 22.91 -8.76 6.83
N LEU A 362 21.90 -9.19 6.06
CA LEU A 362 20.93 -10.19 6.51
C LEU A 362 21.62 -11.51 6.86
N ARG A 363 22.61 -11.95 6.07
CA ARG A 363 23.39 -13.17 6.36
C ARG A 363 24.15 -13.07 7.68
N LYS A 364 24.72 -11.90 7.98
CA LYS A 364 25.50 -11.65 9.20
C LYS A 364 24.62 -11.43 10.43
N ALA A 365 23.47 -10.79 10.25
CA ALA A 365 22.47 -10.57 11.30
C ALA A 365 21.75 -11.87 11.70
N LEU A 366 21.35 -12.71 10.73
CA LEU A 366 20.78 -14.04 11.00
C LEU A 366 21.77 -14.92 11.76
N PHE A 367 23.04 -14.93 11.35
CA PHE A 367 24.07 -15.74 12.00
C PHE A 367 24.37 -15.29 13.43
N SER A 368 24.44 -13.98 13.72
CA SER A 368 24.69 -13.49 15.08
C SER A 368 23.47 -13.61 16.00
N PHE A 369 22.26 -13.58 15.44
CA PHE A 369 21.02 -13.76 16.17
C PHE A 369 20.84 -15.20 16.64
N GLU A 370 21.22 -16.19 15.82
CA GLU A 370 21.25 -17.60 16.21
C GLU A 370 22.23 -17.86 17.36
N THR A 371 23.44 -17.27 17.32
CA THR A 371 24.45 -17.48 18.38
C THR A 371 24.10 -16.80 19.71
N GLU A 372 23.47 -15.62 19.68
CA GLU A 372 23.05 -14.91 20.90
C GLU A 372 21.84 -15.59 21.57
N ILE A 373 20.90 -16.15 20.79
CA ILE A 373 19.81 -16.97 21.32
C ILE A 373 20.36 -18.25 21.94
N GLU A 374 21.31 -18.92 21.30
CA GLU A 374 21.95 -20.12 21.85
C GLU A 374 22.69 -19.82 23.17
N ALA A 375 23.39 -18.69 23.27
CA ALA A 375 24.10 -18.28 24.48
C ALA A 375 23.16 -17.86 25.62
N GLU A 376 22.06 -17.13 25.35
CA GLU A 376 21.06 -16.80 26.37
C GLU A 376 20.27 -18.04 26.82
N THR A 377 19.97 -18.96 25.90
CA THR A 377 19.28 -20.22 26.21
C THR A 377 20.16 -21.11 27.10
N ALA A 378 21.46 -21.19 26.81
CA ALA A 378 22.43 -21.90 27.66
C ALA A 378 22.59 -21.24 29.04
N GLY A 379 22.61 -19.89 29.11
CA GLY A 379 22.71 -19.15 30.37
C GLY A 379 21.47 -19.27 31.27
N LEU A 380 20.28 -19.49 30.69
CA LEU A 380 19.02 -19.69 31.42
C LEU A 380 18.80 -21.12 31.93
N MET A 381 19.40 -22.12 31.27
CA MET A 381 19.26 -23.52 31.67
C MET A 381 20.30 -23.99 32.68
N GLY A 382 21.34 -23.21 32.96
CA GLY A 382 22.31 -23.52 34.04
C GLY A 382 23.07 -24.83 33.86
N GLU A 383 23.09 -25.40 32.66
CA GLU A 383 23.81 -26.62 32.32
C GLU A 383 24.68 -26.35 31.09
N THR A 384 25.94 -26.77 31.16
CA THR A 384 26.84 -26.74 30.01
C THR A 384 26.29 -27.67 28.92
N VAL A 385 26.37 -27.24 27.65
CA VAL A 385 25.83 -27.93 26.46
C VAL A 385 26.23 -29.42 26.37
N ASP A 386 27.34 -29.81 27.00
CA ASP A 386 27.82 -31.19 27.06
C ASP A 386 26.91 -32.11 27.91
N ASP A 387 26.30 -31.63 29.01
CA ASP A 387 25.50 -32.44 29.94
C ASP A 387 24.15 -32.90 29.35
N ILE A 388 23.59 -32.13 28.41
CA ILE A 388 22.34 -32.46 27.71
C ILE A 388 22.59 -33.59 26.69
N SER A 389 23.78 -33.64 26.10
CA SER A 389 24.13 -34.65 25.10
C SER A 389 24.29 -36.05 25.71
N ASP A 390 24.88 -36.15 26.90
CA ASP A 390 25.12 -37.44 27.56
C ASP A 390 23.84 -38.08 28.14
N ASN A 391 22.90 -37.26 28.64
CA ASN A 391 21.60 -37.77 29.11
C ASN A 391 20.71 -38.30 27.97
N LEU A 392 20.80 -37.70 26.78
CA LEU A 392 20.06 -38.17 25.61
C LEU A 392 20.64 -39.47 25.04
N ILE A 393 21.97 -39.65 25.10
CA ILE A 393 22.65 -40.87 24.65
C ILE A 393 22.39 -42.05 25.60
N ALA A 394 22.36 -41.82 26.92
CA ALA A 394 22.07 -42.88 27.89
C ALA A 394 20.64 -43.46 27.75
N THR A 395 19.69 -42.62 27.31
CA THR A 395 18.29 -43.03 27.12
C THR A 395 18.07 -43.79 25.81
N ALA A 396 18.94 -43.62 24.81
CA ALA A 396 18.84 -44.27 23.51
C ALA A 396 19.51 -45.67 23.43
N ALA A 397 20.39 -46.01 24.37
CA ALA A 397 21.18 -47.26 24.32
C ALA A 397 20.56 -48.49 25.04
N GLY A 398 19.39 -48.35 25.68
CA GLY A 398 18.79 -49.40 26.53
C GLY A 398 17.73 -50.30 25.86
N GLY A 399 17.47 -50.17 24.56
CA GLY A 399 16.33 -50.83 23.89
C GLY A 399 16.70 -52.03 23.02
N GLY A 400 17.18 -53.13 23.60
CA GLY A 400 17.38 -54.38 22.84
C GLY A 400 17.46 -55.63 23.72
N GLY A 401 16.40 -56.44 23.72
CA GLY A 401 16.47 -57.86 24.12
C GLY A 401 15.40 -58.37 25.08
N ALA A 402 14.47 -59.17 24.53
CA ALA A 402 13.86 -60.39 25.06
C ALA A 402 13.22 -60.47 26.48
N ALA A 403 11.96 -60.90 26.45
CA ALA A 403 11.33 -61.96 27.26
C ALA A 403 10.91 -61.73 28.74
N ALA A 404 9.65 -62.11 28.96
CA ALA A 404 9.07 -62.79 30.14
C ALA A 404 8.72 -62.00 31.43
N ALA A 405 7.42 -62.05 31.72
CA ALA A 405 6.78 -62.33 33.01
C ALA A 405 6.90 -61.36 34.22
N ALA A 406 5.70 -60.99 34.70
CA ALA A 406 5.29 -60.81 36.09
C ALA A 406 5.82 -59.61 36.92
N GLY A 407 4.88 -58.71 37.25
CA GLY A 407 4.67 -58.21 38.62
C GLY A 407 5.41 -56.93 39.08
N GLY A 408 4.64 -55.94 39.54
CA GLY A 408 4.99 -55.14 40.72
C GLY A 408 5.63 -53.75 40.56
N SER A 409 4.78 -52.72 40.74
CA SER A 409 5.00 -51.45 41.47
C SER A 409 6.17 -50.49 41.15
N GLY A 410 5.81 -49.31 40.63
CA GLY A 410 6.05 -47.98 41.23
C GLY A 410 7.49 -47.54 41.53
N GLY A 411 8.06 -46.65 40.69
CA GLY A 411 9.29 -45.93 41.03
C GLY A 411 9.83 -44.92 40.00
N GLY A 412 9.52 -45.07 38.71
CA GLY A 412 10.12 -44.22 37.64
C GLY A 412 9.44 -42.87 37.38
N ALA A 413 8.20 -42.66 37.82
CA ALA A 413 7.42 -41.47 37.46
C ALA A 413 7.73 -40.23 38.31
N VAL A 414 8.27 -40.39 39.52
CA VAL A 414 8.40 -39.29 40.50
C VAL A 414 9.61 -38.38 40.24
N VAL A 415 10.65 -38.86 39.54
CA VAL A 415 11.87 -38.07 39.28
C VAL A 415 11.70 -37.16 38.04
N ALA A 416 11.01 -37.63 36.98
CA ALA A 416 10.77 -36.87 35.75
C ALA A 416 9.77 -35.70 35.96
N GLU A 417 8.75 -35.87 36.79
CA GLU A 417 7.84 -34.79 37.18
C GLU A 417 8.56 -33.66 37.93
N SER A 418 9.58 -33.98 38.73
CA SER A 418 10.30 -32.98 39.53
C SER A 418 11.19 -32.06 38.68
N THR A 419 11.74 -32.56 37.57
CA THR A 419 12.61 -31.78 36.65
C THR A 419 11.77 -30.88 35.73
N ILE A 420 10.65 -31.40 35.22
CA ILE A 420 9.70 -30.63 34.40
C ILE A 420 9.04 -29.51 35.22
N SER A 421 8.67 -29.79 36.47
CA SER A 421 8.08 -28.79 37.37
C SER A 421 9.08 -27.68 37.75
N LYS A 422 10.37 -28.01 37.90
CA LYS A 422 11.44 -27.01 38.09
C LYS A 422 11.69 -26.17 36.83
N ALA A 423 11.71 -26.77 35.64
CA ALA A 423 11.85 -26.05 34.38
C ALA A 423 10.67 -25.10 34.11
N GLN A 424 9.44 -25.53 34.43
CA GLN A 424 8.23 -24.71 34.36
C GLN A 424 8.26 -23.54 35.37
N ALA A 425 8.75 -23.75 36.59
CA ALA A 425 8.90 -22.70 37.60
C ALA A 425 9.97 -21.65 37.24
N VAL A 426 11.07 -22.08 36.62
CA VAL A 426 12.12 -21.18 36.09
C VAL A 426 11.58 -20.37 34.90
N MET A 427 10.84 -21.00 33.97
CA MET A 427 10.21 -20.32 32.83
C MET A 427 9.10 -19.33 33.25
N PHE A 428 8.30 -19.64 34.27
CA PHE A 428 7.28 -18.72 34.78
C PHE A 428 7.86 -17.49 35.49
N SER A 429 9.00 -17.65 36.16
CA SER A 429 9.63 -16.56 36.92
C SER A 429 10.61 -15.71 36.10
N GLN A 430 11.32 -16.32 35.15
CA GLN A 430 12.34 -15.66 34.31
C GLN A 430 11.85 -15.33 32.90
N GLY A 431 10.77 -15.95 32.43
CA GLY A 431 10.19 -15.73 31.09
C GLY A 431 9.92 -14.25 30.77
N PRO A 432 9.28 -13.48 31.65
CA PRO A 432 9.06 -12.04 31.42
C PRO A 432 10.36 -11.23 31.31
N ILE A 433 11.41 -11.63 32.03
CA ILE A 433 12.73 -10.99 32.01
C ILE A 433 13.48 -11.36 30.71
N PHE A 434 13.40 -12.61 30.29
CA PHE A 434 13.92 -13.10 29.01
C PHE A 434 13.25 -12.40 27.82
N PHE A 435 11.91 -12.36 27.78
CA PHE A 435 11.17 -11.66 26.74
C PHE A 435 11.40 -10.13 26.76
N GLY A 436 11.55 -9.54 27.94
CA GLY A 436 11.92 -8.12 28.07
C GLY A 436 13.32 -7.81 27.51
N ARG A 437 14.30 -8.71 27.71
CA ARG A 437 15.66 -8.57 27.17
C ARG A 437 15.74 -8.84 25.68
N LEU A 438 15.04 -9.88 25.20
CA LEU A 438 14.93 -10.19 23.77
C LEU A 438 14.30 -9.02 23.00
N ASN A 439 13.22 -8.44 23.55
CA ASN A 439 12.57 -7.26 22.97
C ASN A 439 13.50 -6.05 22.97
N ARG A 440 14.32 -5.86 24.02
CA ARG A 440 15.33 -4.80 24.06
C ARG A 440 16.42 -4.99 23.01
N ILE A 441 16.96 -6.21 22.86
CA ILE A 441 17.99 -6.54 21.87
C ILE A 441 17.46 -6.34 20.44
N LEU A 442 16.23 -6.80 20.16
CA LEU A 442 15.55 -6.56 18.88
C LEU A 442 15.42 -5.07 18.58
N ASN A 443 14.94 -4.27 19.54
CA ASN A 443 14.77 -2.83 19.37
C ASN A 443 16.11 -2.08 19.22
N GLU A 444 17.14 -2.45 19.98
CA GLU A 444 18.48 -1.86 19.86
C GLU A 444 19.15 -2.20 18.51
N ARG A 445 18.97 -3.43 18.01
CA ARG A 445 19.52 -3.88 16.71
C ARG A 445 18.77 -3.27 15.53
N LEU A 446 17.45 -3.12 15.63
CA LEU A 446 16.63 -2.42 14.63
C LEU A 446 16.95 -0.91 14.58
N ALA A 447 17.24 -0.31 15.74
CA ALA A 447 17.75 1.07 15.83
C ALA A 447 19.13 1.24 15.18
N LEU A 448 20.04 0.27 15.33
CA LEU A 448 21.34 0.24 14.63
C LEU A 448 21.21 0.08 13.10
N MET A 449 20.10 -0.49 12.62
CA MET A 449 19.78 -0.61 11.19
C MET A 449 19.13 0.66 10.62
N ASN A 450 18.95 1.72 11.43
CA ASN A 450 18.28 2.97 11.08
C ASN A 450 16.85 2.76 10.55
N ILE A 451 16.20 1.67 10.98
CA ILE A 451 14.80 1.35 10.68
C ILE A 451 14.00 1.66 11.95
N GLN A 452 13.30 2.80 11.97
CA GLN A 452 12.30 3.08 12.99
C GLN A 452 10.96 2.45 12.56
N PHE A 453 10.57 1.34 13.19
CA PHE A 453 9.16 0.95 13.23
C PHE A 453 8.54 1.55 14.49
N ASN A 454 7.68 2.57 14.32
CA ASN A 454 6.66 2.86 15.31
C ASN A 454 5.58 1.78 15.14
N VAL A 455 5.60 0.76 15.99
CA VAL A 455 4.54 -0.24 16.03
C VAL A 455 3.41 0.32 16.89
N TRP A 456 2.23 0.49 16.29
CA TRP A 456 0.95 -0.07 16.73
C TRP A 456 -0.14 0.42 15.77
N GLU A 457 -0.18 -0.18 14.59
CA GLU A 457 -1.35 -0.50 13.75
C GLU A 457 -0.85 -0.91 12.34
N GLY A 458 -1.26 -2.10 11.90
CA GLY A 458 -1.40 -2.37 10.46
C GLY A 458 -0.19 -2.65 9.59
N TYR A 459 0.97 -3.15 10.04
CA TYR A 459 2.05 -3.56 9.11
C TYR A 459 2.89 -4.71 9.69
N SER A 460 2.75 -5.95 9.18
CA SER A 460 3.70 -7.02 9.56
C SER A 460 3.87 -8.22 8.63
N ASP A 461 3.29 -8.31 7.44
CA ASP A 461 3.18 -9.65 6.85
C ASP A 461 4.38 -10.09 5.99
N VAL A 462 4.99 -9.25 5.15
CA VAL A 462 5.95 -9.78 4.16
C VAL A 462 7.38 -9.97 4.67
N VAL A 463 7.88 -9.08 5.55
CA VAL A 463 9.21 -9.24 6.16
C VAL A 463 9.20 -10.34 7.23
N ALA A 464 8.09 -10.47 7.98
CA ALA A 464 7.88 -11.61 8.84
C ALA A 464 7.81 -12.90 8.01
N VAL A 465 7.05 -12.94 6.91
CA VAL A 465 6.93 -14.13 6.05
C VAL A 465 8.27 -14.55 5.42
N ASP A 466 9.16 -13.65 4.98
CA ASP A 466 10.47 -14.06 4.43
C ASP A 466 11.47 -14.51 5.50
N ILE A 467 11.47 -13.86 6.68
CA ILE A 467 12.26 -14.27 7.85
C ILE A 467 11.76 -15.63 8.38
N LEU A 468 10.45 -15.82 8.42
CA LEU A 468 9.79 -17.03 8.87
C LEU A 468 9.91 -18.16 7.84
N ASN A 469 9.80 -17.91 6.53
CA ASN A 469 10.06 -18.91 5.49
C ASN A 469 11.48 -19.47 5.58
N ARG A 470 12.45 -18.65 6.01
CA ARG A 470 13.83 -19.09 6.27
C ARG A 470 13.94 -19.90 7.57
N LEU A 471 13.26 -19.49 8.64
CA LEU A 471 13.17 -20.25 9.89
C LEU A 471 12.46 -21.61 9.72
N PHE A 472 11.42 -21.68 8.87
CA PHE A 472 10.61 -22.87 8.61
C PHE A 472 11.16 -23.79 7.52
N SER A 473 12.19 -23.38 6.80
CA SER A 473 12.88 -24.22 5.80
C SER A 473 13.73 -25.35 6.41
N THR A 474 13.79 -25.46 7.74
CA THR A 474 14.47 -26.55 8.45
C THR A 474 13.48 -27.35 9.30
N ALA A 475 13.58 -28.68 9.26
CA ALA A 475 12.71 -29.59 10.02
C ALA A 475 12.72 -29.31 11.55
N ASN A 476 13.78 -28.68 12.06
CA ASN A 476 13.89 -28.26 13.46
C ASN A 476 13.05 -27.03 13.82
N GLY A 477 12.79 -26.12 12.88
CA GLY A 477 12.02 -24.89 13.13
C GLY A 477 10.53 -25.15 13.36
N LEU A 478 9.94 -26.02 12.54
CA LEU A 478 8.54 -26.45 12.67
C LEU A 478 8.30 -27.21 13.98
N ASN A 479 9.19 -28.12 14.37
CA ASN A 479 9.06 -28.89 15.61
C ASN A 479 9.17 -27.99 16.86
N LYS A 480 10.03 -26.97 16.84
CA LYS A 480 10.13 -25.98 17.93
C LYS A 480 8.88 -25.09 18.04
N LEU A 481 8.27 -24.71 16.91
CA LEU A 481 7.01 -23.96 16.90
C LEU A 481 5.85 -24.79 17.47
N PHE A 482 5.71 -26.06 17.08
CA PHE A 482 4.66 -26.92 17.62
C PHE A 482 4.85 -27.21 19.11
N ALA A 483 6.10 -27.36 19.58
CA ALA A 483 6.40 -27.46 21.01
C ALA A 483 6.12 -26.16 21.80
N LEU A 484 6.26 -24.99 21.15
CA LEU A 484 5.88 -23.71 21.73
C LEU A 484 4.35 -23.60 21.83
N LEU A 485 3.63 -23.94 20.75
CA LEU A 485 2.17 -23.89 20.67
C LEU A 485 1.48 -24.86 21.64
N SER A 486 2.03 -26.06 21.84
CA SER A 486 1.53 -27.02 22.84
C SER A 486 1.63 -26.50 24.28
N ASN A 487 2.58 -25.59 24.55
CA ASN A 487 2.77 -24.95 25.86
C ASN A 487 1.94 -23.65 26.03
N LEU A 488 1.44 -23.09 24.93
CA LEU A 488 0.68 -21.84 24.89
C LEU A 488 -0.84 -22.04 25.10
N SER A 489 -1.35 -23.28 25.02
CA SER A 489 -2.77 -23.64 25.17
C SER A 489 -3.44 -23.25 26.52
N ALA A 490 -2.69 -22.67 27.47
CA ALA A 490 -3.12 -22.44 28.84
C ALA A 490 -3.43 -20.97 29.24
N LEU A 491 -3.37 -19.96 28.34
CA LEU A 491 -3.64 -18.56 28.74
C LEU A 491 -4.51 -17.70 27.80
N PRO A 492 -5.25 -16.70 28.33
CA PRO A 492 -6.30 -15.98 27.59
C PRO A 492 -5.80 -14.92 26.59
N LEU A 493 -4.54 -14.48 26.67
CA LEU A 493 -4.03 -13.31 25.93
C LEU A 493 -3.60 -13.60 24.47
N GLN A 494 -3.94 -14.76 23.92
CA GLN A 494 -3.24 -15.32 22.74
C GLN A 494 -4.09 -15.57 21.49
N LEU A 495 -5.38 -15.22 21.47
CA LEU A 495 -6.24 -15.49 20.30
C LEU A 495 -5.73 -14.86 18.99
N ILE A 496 -5.25 -13.61 19.03
CA ILE A 496 -4.78 -12.91 17.83
C ILE A 496 -3.52 -13.57 17.24
N LEU A 497 -2.65 -14.10 18.10
CA LEU A 497 -1.44 -14.80 17.66
C LEU A 497 -1.78 -16.19 17.12
N ILE A 498 -2.72 -16.89 17.76
CA ILE A 498 -3.21 -18.21 17.34
C ILE A 498 -3.97 -18.12 16.01
N GLU A 499 -4.83 -17.12 15.81
CA GLU A 499 -5.56 -16.90 14.54
C GLU A 499 -4.60 -16.62 13.38
N LYS A 500 -3.60 -15.75 13.59
CA LYS A 500 -2.59 -15.47 12.57
C LYS A 500 -1.76 -16.72 12.25
N ILE A 501 -1.39 -17.50 13.26
CA ILE A 501 -0.65 -18.77 13.08
C ILE A 501 -1.51 -19.83 12.37
N LEU A 502 -2.81 -19.92 12.65
CA LEU A 502 -3.74 -20.82 11.98
C LEU A 502 -3.93 -20.46 10.50
N ILE A 503 -4.07 -19.18 10.16
CA ILE A 503 -4.13 -18.70 8.77
C ILE A 503 -2.86 -19.11 8.02
N MET A 504 -1.70 -18.95 8.66
CA MET A 504 -0.40 -19.33 8.09
C MET A 504 -0.21 -20.86 7.95
N LEU A 505 -0.61 -21.64 8.96
CA LEU A 505 -0.53 -23.10 8.93
C LEU A 505 -1.50 -23.72 7.90
N THR A 506 -2.64 -23.07 7.66
CA THR A 506 -3.60 -23.47 6.61
C THR A 506 -2.97 -23.40 5.22
N ALA A 507 -2.12 -22.42 4.95
CA ALA A 507 -1.41 -22.26 3.67
C ALA A 507 -0.38 -23.37 3.40
N ILE A 508 0.12 -24.05 4.43
CA ILE A 508 1.12 -25.13 4.33
C ILE A 508 0.59 -26.49 4.81
N LYS A 509 -0.72 -26.62 5.01
CA LYS A 509 -1.39 -27.80 5.61
C LYS A 509 -1.05 -29.11 4.91
N SER A 510 -0.88 -29.07 3.58
CA SER A 510 -0.53 -30.23 2.75
C SER A 510 0.90 -30.75 2.96
N THR A 511 1.75 -30.00 3.66
CA THR A 511 3.15 -30.35 3.93
C THR A 511 3.40 -30.83 5.37
N LEU A 512 2.35 -30.89 6.21
CA LEU A 512 2.45 -31.29 7.60
C LEU A 512 2.48 -32.81 7.76
N THR A 513 3.23 -33.29 8.76
CA THR A 513 3.18 -34.70 9.19
C THR A 513 1.86 -35.02 9.91
N GLU A 514 1.49 -36.30 10.04
CA GLU A 514 0.23 -36.68 10.71
C GLU A 514 0.12 -36.18 12.15
N SER A 515 1.22 -36.18 12.92
CA SER A 515 1.23 -35.66 14.29
C SER A 515 1.04 -34.15 14.34
N GLN A 516 1.62 -33.41 13.40
CA GLN A 516 1.47 -31.96 13.26
C GLN A 516 0.07 -31.57 12.76
N LEU A 517 -0.51 -32.39 11.88
CA LEU A 517 -1.87 -32.21 11.38
C LEU A 517 -2.91 -32.45 12.49
N SER A 518 -2.67 -33.44 13.36
CA SER A 518 -3.50 -33.69 14.55
C SER A 518 -3.49 -32.49 15.50
N LEU A 519 -2.31 -31.95 15.81
CA LEU A 519 -2.16 -30.78 16.68
C LEU A 519 -2.71 -29.48 16.03
N PHE A 520 -2.54 -29.31 14.73
CA PHE A 520 -3.17 -28.24 13.96
C PHE A 520 -4.70 -28.29 14.08
N ASN A 521 -5.31 -29.48 13.92
CA ASN A 521 -6.75 -29.65 14.04
C ASN A 521 -7.24 -29.38 15.48
N GLU A 522 -6.50 -29.79 16.52
CA GLU A 522 -6.82 -29.47 17.91
C GLU A 522 -6.79 -27.96 18.20
N ILE A 523 -5.77 -27.24 17.69
CA ILE A 523 -5.65 -25.78 17.84
C ILE A 523 -6.76 -25.05 17.06
N HIS A 524 -7.11 -25.55 15.88
CA HIS A 524 -8.17 -24.98 15.05
C HIS A 524 -9.56 -25.16 15.68
N LEU A 525 -9.86 -26.36 16.19
CA LEU A 525 -11.07 -26.64 16.98
C LEU A 525 -11.15 -25.78 18.24
N PHE A 526 -10.01 -25.52 18.90
CA PHE A 526 -9.95 -24.64 20.07
C PHE A 526 -10.24 -23.18 19.74
N SER A 527 -9.82 -22.67 18.56
CA SER A 527 -10.16 -21.31 18.14
C SER A 527 -11.64 -21.17 17.78
N GLU A 528 -12.21 -22.16 17.09
CA GLU A 528 -13.63 -22.15 16.68
C GLU A 528 -14.58 -22.27 17.89
N ALA A 529 -14.30 -23.17 18.84
CA ALA A 529 -15.13 -23.37 20.03
C ALA A 529 -15.23 -22.12 20.94
N LYS A 530 -14.25 -21.21 20.88
CA LYS A 530 -14.23 -19.97 21.66
C LYS A 530 -14.86 -18.78 20.93
N ALA A 531 -14.90 -18.81 19.60
CA ALA A 531 -15.58 -17.80 18.79
C ALA A 531 -17.11 -17.85 18.97
N GLU A 532 -17.68 -19.01 19.30
CA GLU A 532 -19.12 -19.19 19.53
C GLU A 532 -19.58 -18.90 20.97
N THR A 533 -18.67 -18.79 21.96
CA THR A 533 -19.05 -18.54 23.36
C THR A 533 -18.35 -17.30 23.94
N HIS A 534 -19.09 -16.22 24.16
CA HIS A 534 -18.61 -15.01 24.86
C HIS A 534 -18.42 -15.15 26.40
N TYR A 535 -18.17 -16.36 26.91
CA TYR A 535 -17.83 -16.58 28.33
C TYR A 535 -16.70 -17.61 28.50
N PRO A 536 -15.90 -17.53 29.58
CA PRO A 536 -14.74 -18.39 29.77
C PRO A 536 -15.17 -19.83 30.04
N ILE A 537 -14.68 -20.76 29.23
CA ILE A 537 -14.79 -22.20 29.45
C ILE A 537 -13.90 -22.57 30.65
N ILE A 538 -14.52 -23.04 31.73
CA ILE A 538 -13.84 -23.67 32.87
C ILE A 538 -13.71 -25.17 32.55
N PHE A 539 -12.49 -25.70 32.54
CA PHE A 539 -12.28 -27.15 32.50
C PHE A 539 -12.45 -27.75 33.91
N PRO A 540 -13.33 -28.75 34.11
CA PRO A 540 -13.38 -29.52 35.34
C PRO A 540 -12.39 -30.70 35.26
N GLY A 541 -11.36 -30.64 36.11
CA GLY A 541 -10.63 -31.74 36.73
C GLY A 541 -10.05 -32.87 35.85
N LYS A 542 -8.74 -32.84 35.63
CA LYS A 542 -7.75 -33.76 36.23
C LYS A 542 -6.33 -33.33 35.89
#